data_AF-A0A950ZF41-F1
#
_entry.id   AF-A0A950ZF41-F1
#
_cell.length_a   1.000
_cell.length_b   1.000
_cell.length_c   1.000
_cell.angle_alpha   90.00
_cell.angle_beta   90.00
_cell.angle_gamma   90.00
#
_symmetry.space_group_name_H-M   'P 1'
#
loop_
_entity.id
_entity.type
_entity.pdbx_description
1 polymer ?
#
loop_
_entity_poly.entity_id
_entity_poly.type
_entity_poly.pdbx_seq_one_letter_code
_entity_poly.pdbx_strand_id
1 'polypeptide(L)'
;MQAASRGILIVSSIFASLVSFAAPSTYVATRAAAVKQATLVLAELEPIARENPSHYPDKSTQQKIGQLMAGLKDLHALSVFAKLAAAVQSGLAEHQSYDSVFEHAEWLAIERVASIPGEEARFELENVLKPTLGADGHPAELFSELLAKQRALKPR
;
A
#
# COMPACT_ATOMS: atom_id res chain seq x y z
N MET A 1 33.25 -38.48 -54.26
CA MET A 1 33.00 -37.23 -55.01
C MET A 1 32.20 -36.29 -54.12
N GLN A 2 32.82 -35.19 -53.71
CA GLN A 2 32.18 -34.04 -53.04
C GLN A 2 31.55 -33.12 -54.09
N ALA A 3 30.37 -32.57 -53.79
CA ALA A 3 29.89 -31.23 -54.18
C ALA A 3 28.56 -31.01 -53.42
N ALA A 4 28.51 -30.35 -52.26
CA ALA A 4 28.56 -28.90 -52.03
C ALA A 4 27.38 -28.11 -52.64
N SER A 5 26.45 -27.67 -51.78
CA SER A 5 25.65 -26.45 -51.93
C SER A 5 25.20 -26.03 -50.51
N ARG A 6 25.97 -25.18 -49.83
CA ARG A 6 25.77 -23.71 -49.72
C ARG A 6 24.36 -23.33 -49.25
N GLY A 7 24.23 -22.91 -47.99
CA GLY A 7 22.96 -22.39 -47.49
C GLY A 7 22.92 -21.98 -46.01
N ILE A 8 23.60 -20.87 -45.68
CA ILE A 8 23.21 -19.89 -44.66
C ILE A 8 23.21 -20.36 -43.18
N LEU A 9 24.38 -20.21 -42.55
CA LEU A 9 24.55 -20.06 -41.10
C LEU A 9 24.58 -18.56 -40.74
N ILE A 10 23.47 -17.82 -40.83
CA ILE A 10 23.37 -16.46 -40.25
C ILE A 10 21.92 -16.15 -39.85
N VAL A 11 21.41 -16.79 -38.79
CA VAL A 11 20.23 -16.27 -38.06
C VAL A 11 20.35 -16.44 -36.52
N SER A 12 21.33 -17.21 -36.03
CA SER A 12 21.37 -17.58 -34.60
C SER A 12 22.20 -16.66 -33.69
N SER A 13 22.80 -15.57 -34.20
CA SER A 13 23.74 -14.73 -33.43
C SER A 13 23.25 -13.30 -33.12
N ILE A 14 22.00 -12.94 -33.46
CA ILE A 14 21.46 -11.60 -33.17
C ILE A 14 20.42 -11.60 -32.03
N PHE A 15 19.89 -12.76 -31.63
CA PHE A 15 18.85 -12.81 -30.59
C PHE A 15 19.37 -12.96 -29.15
N ALA A 16 20.68 -13.18 -28.96
CA ALA A 16 21.27 -13.34 -27.63
C ALA A 16 21.84 -12.05 -27.02
N SER A 17 21.78 -10.93 -27.76
CA SER A 17 22.55 -9.72 -27.41
C SER A 17 21.71 -8.52 -26.97
N LEU A 18 20.38 -8.62 -26.91
CA LEU A 18 19.50 -7.44 -26.75
C LEU A 18 18.28 -7.65 -25.83
N VAL A 19 18.42 -8.50 -24.82
CA VAL A 19 17.46 -8.54 -23.68
C VAL A 19 18.26 -8.70 -22.38
N SER A 20 19.30 -7.89 -22.20
CA SER A 20 19.65 -7.47 -20.83
C SER A 20 18.66 -6.37 -20.44
N PHE A 21 17.38 -6.74 -20.28
CA PHE A 21 16.50 -5.93 -19.44
C PHE A 21 17.15 -5.96 -18.07
N ALA A 22 17.78 -4.86 -17.68
CA ALA A 22 18.26 -4.66 -16.33
C ALA A 22 17.09 -5.03 -15.40
N ALA A 23 17.21 -6.15 -14.68
CA ALA A 23 16.21 -6.55 -13.72
C ALA A 23 15.96 -5.33 -12.82
N PRO A 24 14.69 -4.95 -12.56
CA PRO A 24 14.41 -3.82 -11.69
C PRO A 24 15.18 -4.05 -10.39
N SER A 25 15.88 -3.02 -9.91
CA SER A 25 16.57 -3.11 -8.63
C SER A 25 15.62 -3.71 -7.59
N THR A 26 16.11 -4.59 -6.72
CA THR A 26 15.28 -5.27 -5.70
C THR A 26 14.44 -4.27 -4.91
N TYR A 27 14.97 -3.07 -4.69
CA TYR A 27 14.25 -1.94 -4.10
C TYR A 27 13.00 -1.52 -4.91
N VAL A 28 13.14 -1.25 -6.21
CA VAL A 28 12.02 -0.87 -7.08
C VAL A 28 10.98 -1.99 -7.18
N ALA A 29 11.43 -3.25 -7.27
CA ALA A 29 10.54 -4.40 -7.33
C ALA A 29 9.70 -4.54 -6.04
N THR A 30 10.32 -4.37 -4.87
CA THR A 30 9.61 -4.40 -3.58
C THR A 30 8.60 -3.26 -3.46
N ARG A 31 8.98 -2.03 -3.84
CA ARG A 31 8.06 -0.88 -3.81
C ARG A 31 6.87 -1.07 -4.78
N ALA A 32 7.11 -1.60 -5.97
CA ALA A 32 6.05 -1.91 -6.93
C ALA A 32 5.11 -3.00 -6.41
N ALA A 33 5.63 -4.02 -5.72
CA ALA A 33 4.83 -5.06 -5.08
C ALA A 33 3.94 -4.49 -3.96
N ALA A 34 4.49 -3.60 -3.13
CA ALA A 34 3.74 -2.90 -2.08
C ALA A 34 2.59 -2.07 -2.64
N VAL A 35 2.83 -1.30 -3.72
CA VAL A 35 1.78 -0.54 -4.42
C VAL A 35 0.70 -1.48 -4.96
N LYS A 36 1.10 -2.54 -5.67
CA LYS A 36 0.14 -3.52 -6.22
C LYS A 36 -0.72 -4.11 -5.12
N GLN A 37 -0.13 -4.51 -4.00
CA GLN A 37 -0.85 -5.11 -2.89
C GLN A 37 -1.81 -4.11 -2.24
N ALA A 38 -1.37 -2.87 -2.01
CA ALA A 38 -2.21 -1.80 -1.48
C ALA A 38 -3.41 -1.49 -2.38
N THR A 39 -3.20 -1.38 -3.71
CA THR A 39 -4.29 -1.15 -4.67
C THR A 39 -5.30 -2.29 -4.69
N LEU A 40 -4.85 -3.54 -4.62
CA LEU A 40 -5.76 -4.69 -4.56
C LEU A 40 -6.63 -4.63 -3.31
N VAL A 41 -6.04 -4.35 -2.14
CA VAL A 41 -6.79 -4.24 -0.88
C VAL A 41 -7.76 -3.05 -0.91
N LEU A 42 -7.36 -1.93 -1.50
CA LEU A 42 -8.22 -0.75 -1.67
C LEU A 42 -9.46 -1.06 -2.53
N ALA A 43 -9.30 -1.81 -3.61
CA ALA A 43 -10.42 -2.20 -4.48
C ALA A 43 -11.43 -3.10 -3.73
N GLU A 44 -10.95 -3.96 -2.83
CA GLU A 44 -11.80 -4.84 -2.01
C GLU A 44 -12.55 -4.10 -0.89
N LEU A 45 -12.22 -2.83 -0.60
CA LEU A 45 -13.02 -2.01 0.31
C LEU A 45 -14.31 -1.49 -0.32
N GLU A 46 -14.33 -1.28 -1.64
CA GLU A 46 -15.50 -0.77 -2.36
C GLU A 46 -16.77 -1.62 -2.13
N PRO A 47 -16.76 -2.97 -2.25
CA PRO A 47 -17.94 -3.77 -1.93
C PRO A 47 -18.32 -3.68 -0.44
N ILE A 48 -17.36 -3.60 0.48
CA ILE A 48 -17.63 -3.43 1.91
C ILE A 48 -18.33 -2.08 2.17
N ALA A 49 -17.88 -1.02 1.51
CA ALA A 49 -18.49 0.31 1.57
C ALA A 49 -19.92 0.32 1.02
N ARG A 50 -20.17 -0.38 -0.08
CA ARG A 50 -21.52 -0.56 -0.65
C ARG A 50 -22.48 -1.27 0.28
N GLU A 51 -21.98 -2.28 0.98
CA GLU A 51 -22.76 -3.08 1.91
C GLU A 51 -22.98 -2.38 3.26
N ASN A 52 -22.25 -1.29 3.56
CA ASN A 52 -22.36 -0.56 4.81
C ASN A 52 -23.58 0.38 4.78
N PRO A 53 -24.67 0.08 5.53
CA PRO A 53 -25.88 0.87 5.49
C PRO A 53 -25.80 2.12 6.40
N SER A 54 -24.72 2.26 7.15
CA SER A 54 -24.58 3.23 8.25
C SER A 54 -23.60 4.34 7.91
N HIS A 55 -23.73 5.47 8.59
CA HIS A 55 -22.77 6.59 8.52
C HIS A 55 -21.38 6.25 9.06
N TYR A 56 -21.28 5.24 9.92
CA TYR A 56 -20.02 4.74 10.46
C TYR A 56 -19.98 3.21 10.34
N PRO A 57 -18.81 2.60 10.13
CA PRO A 57 -18.67 1.15 10.12
C PRO A 57 -19.15 0.54 11.43
N ASP A 58 -20.15 -0.34 11.37
CA ASP A 58 -20.57 -1.13 12.53
C ASP A 58 -19.52 -2.22 12.86
N LYS A 59 -19.72 -2.96 13.95
CA LYS A 59 -18.78 -4.01 14.39
C LYS A 59 -18.53 -5.08 13.32
N SER A 60 -19.54 -5.43 12.53
CA SER A 60 -19.42 -6.43 11.46
C SER A 60 -18.57 -5.88 10.32
N THR A 61 -18.85 -4.65 9.90
CA THR A 61 -18.08 -3.94 8.87
C THR A 61 -16.63 -3.73 9.32
N GLN A 62 -16.38 -3.30 10.55
CA GLN A 62 -15.03 -3.18 11.12
C GLN A 62 -14.29 -4.52 11.13
N GLN A 63 -14.96 -5.62 11.44
CA GLN A 63 -14.35 -6.96 11.40
C GLN A 63 -13.96 -7.36 9.97
N LYS A 64 -14.83 -7.11 8.98
CA LYS A 64 -14.52 -7.35 7.56
C LYS A 64 -13.30 -6.52 7.11
N ILE A 65 -13.27 -5.23 7.44
CA ILE A 65 -12.14 -4.34 7.15
C ILE A 65 -10.86 -4.89 7.80
N GLY A 66 -10.90 -5.25 9.08
CA GLY A 66 -9.75 -5.82 9.80
C GLY A 66 -9.21 -7.11 9.16
N GLN A 67 -10.11 -8.01 8.72
CA GLN A 67 -9.72 -9.25 8.02
C GLN A 67 -9.06 -8.96 6.68
N LEU A 68 -9.61 -8.05 5.90
CA LEU A 68 -9.05 -7.62 4.61
C LEU A 68 -7.66 -6.99 4.82
N MET A 69 -7.55 -6.09 5.79
CA MET A 69 -6.30 -5.41 6.13
C MET A 69 -5.21 -6.35 6.64
N ALA A 70 -5.55 -7.48 7.26
CA ALA A 70 -4.57 -8.48 7.71
C ALA A 70 -3.66 -9.02 6.60
N GLY A 71 -4.08 -8.90 5.32
CA GLY A 71 -3.27 -9.21 4.16
C GLY A 71 -2.06 -8.27 4.00
N LEU A 72 -2.17 -7.00 4.39
CA LEU A 72 -1.10 -6.00 4.32
C LEU A 72 -0.13 -6.19 5.49
N LYS A 73 0.99 -6.90 5.26
CA LYS A 73 2.00 -7.17 6.30
C LYS A 73 3.24 -6.29 6.19
N ASP A 74 3.51 -5.80 4.99
CA ASP A 74 4.66 -4.99 4.68
C ASP A 74 4.44 -3.53 5.11
N LEU A 75 5.47 -2.91 5.69
CA LEU A 75 5.44 -1.53 6.14
C LEU A 75 5.08 -0.58 5.00
N HIS A 76 5.70 -0.75 3.83
CA HIS A 76 5.44 0.13 2.70
C HIS A 76 4.06 -0.10 2.10
N ALA A 77 3.58 -1.35 2.08
CA ALA A 77 2.22 -1.64 1.64
C ALA A 77 1.18 -0.95 2.54
N LEU A 78 1.39 -0.94 3.86
CA LEU A 78 0.54 -0.22 4.81
C LEU A 78 0.59 1.31 4.57
N SER A 79 1.78 1.89 4.41
CA SER A 79 1.91 3.33 4.16
C SER A 79 1.30 3.76 2.83
N VAL A 80 1.53 3.00 1.75
CA VAL A 80 0.94 3.29 0.44
C VAL A 80 -0.57 3.16 0.51
N PHE A 81 -1.08 2.13 1.17
CA PHE A 81 -2.51 1.95 1.35
C PHE A 81 -3.15 3.15 2.06
N ALA A 82 -2.59 3.58 3.19
CA ALA A 82 -3.11 4.73 3.94
C ALA A 82 -3.19 5.99 3.06
N LYS A 83 -2.16 6.25 2.26
CA LYS A 83 -2.16 7.36 1.30
C LYS A 83 -3.23 7.26 0.22
N LEU A 84 -3.40 6.07 -0.34
CA LEU A 84 -4.41 5.85 -1.37
C LEU A 84 -5.82 5.97 -0.78
N ALA A 85 -6.05 5.45 0.42
CA ALA A 85 -7.33 5.56 1.12
C ALA A 85 -7.69 7.02 1.42
N ALA A 86 -6.74 7.82 1.92
CA ALA A 86 -6.94 9.26 2.15
C ALA A 86 -7.28 10.00 0.85
N ALA A 87 -6.58 9.69 -0.24
CA ALA A 87 -6.84 10.31 -1.54
C ALA A 87 -8.23 9.95 -2.12
N VAL A 88 -8.70 8.72 -1.88
CA VAL A 88 -10.03 8.28 -2.29
C VAL A 88 -11.12 8.99 -1.48
N GLN A 89 -10.95 9.14 -0.16
CA GLN A 89 -11.88 9.90 0.70
C GLN A 89 -12.08 11.34 0.20
N SER A 90 -10.99 12.04 -0.12
CA SER A 90 -11.07 13.40 -0.70
C SER A 90 -11.89 13.47 -2.00
N GLY A 91 -11.97 12.38 -2.76
CA GLY A 91 -12.79 12.27 -3.97
C GLY A 91 -14.22 11.78 -3.75
N LEU A 92 -14.57 11.33 -2.53
CA LEU A 92 -15.85 10.71 -2.18
C LEU A 92 -16.69 11.53 -1.20
N ALA A 93 -16.41 12.83 -1.03
CA ALA A 93 -17.10 13.71 -0.09
C ALA A 93 -18.65 13.72 -0.21
N GLU A 94 -19.21 13.30 -1.34
CA GLU A 94 -20.66 13.17 -1.58
C GLU A 94 -21.26 11.82 -1.14
N HIS A 95 -20.42 10.83 -0.79
CA HIS A 95 -20.78 9.47 -0.40
C HIS A 95 -20.32 9.13 1.02
N GLN A 96 -20.94 9.72 2.04
CA GLN A 96 -20.52 9.61 3.45
C GLN A 96 -20.37 8.15 3.97
N SER A 97 -21.19 7.20 3.50
CA SER A 97 -21.04 5.79 3.90
C SER A 97 -19.79 5.13 3.34
N TYR A 98 -19.32 5.58 2.17
CA TYR A 98 -18.03 5.17 1.62
C TYR A 98 -16.92 5.83 2.40
N ASP A 99 -16.99 7.14 2.57
CA ASP A 99 -15.97 7.94 3.26
C ASP A 99 -15.53 7.31 4.58
N SER A 100 -16.49 7.00 5.46
CA SER A 100 -16.23 6.39 6.77
C SER A 100 -15.60 4.99 6.75
N VAL A 101 -15.80 4.20 5.68
CA VAL A 101 -15.17 2.87 5.51
C VAL A 101 -13.72 3.02 5.09
N PHE A 102 -13.42 3.93 4.16
CA PHE A 102 -12.05 4.23 3.75
C PHE A 102 -11.27 4.92 4.88
N GLU A 103 -11.91 5.83 5.61
CA GLU A 103 -11.35 6.50 6.80
C GLU A 103 -10.96 5.49 7.88
N HIS A 104 -11.86 4.56 8.23
CA HIS A 104 -11.55 3.54 9.22
C HIS A 104 -10.39 2.63 8.79
N ALA A 105 -10.35 2.25 7.51
CA ALA A 105 -9.28 1.42 6.98
C ALA A 105 -7.93 2.16 6.93
N GLU A 106 -7.94 3.44 6.57
CA GLU A 106 -6.76 4.32 6.65
C GLU A 106 -6.19 4.32 8.07
N TRP A 107 -7.04 4.60 9.07
CA TRP A 107 -6.62 4.63 10.46
C TRP A 107 -6.04 3.30 10.93
N LEU A 108 -6.68 2.18 10.59
CA LEU A 108 -6.14 0.84 10.86
C LEU A 108 -4.74 0.64 10.27
N ALA A 109 -4.49 1.14 9.06
CA ALA A 109 -3.15 1.06 8.47
C ALA A 109 -2.13 1.88 9.25
N ILE A 110 -2.48 3.12 9.61
CA ILE A 110 -1.62 4.05 10.35
C ILE A 110 -1.28 3.53 11.75
N GLU A 111 -2.28 3.02 12.48
CA GLU A 111 -2.08 2.41 13.80
C GLU A 111 -1.15 1.20 13.74
N ARG A 112 -1.25 0.40 12.67
CA ARG A 112 -0.36 -0.74 12.44
C ARG A 112 1.06 -0.30 12.12
N VAL A 113 1.25 0.75 11.32
CA VAL A 113 2.58 1.34 11.10
C VAL A 113 3.18 1.83 12.44
N ALA A 114 2.39 2.49 13.28
CA ALA A 114 2.83 2.96 14.62
C ALA A 114 3.19 1.83 15.58
N SER A 115 2.70 0.63 15.31
CA SER A 115 2.98 -0.57 16.11
C SER A 115 4.22 -1.35 15.61
N ILE A 116 4.82 -0.95 14.49
CA ILE A 116 6.03 -1.58 13.96
C ILE A 116 7.27 -0.91 14.60
N PRO A 117 8.16 -1.67 15.25
CA PRO A 117 9.40 -1.11 15.80
C PRO A 117 10.39 -0.75 14.70
N GLY A 118 11.19 0.29 14.92
CA GLY A 118 12.32 0.66 14.05
C GLY A 118 12.25 2.07 13.47
N GLU A 119 13.37 2.53 12.93
CA GLU A 119 13.51 3.89 12.40
C GLU A 119 12.71 4.10 11.12
N GLU A 120 12.55 3.06 10.31
CA GLU A 120 11.81 3.13 9.05
C GLU A 120 10.31 3.36 9.28
N ALA A 121 9.70 2.68 10.26
CA ALA A 121 8.32 2.92 10.64
C ALA A 121 8.12 4.34 11.22
N ARG A 122 9.08 4.84 12.01
CA ARG A 122 9.09 6.23 12.49
C ARG A 122 9.12 7.21 11.32
N PHE A 123 10.00 6.96 10.36
CA PHE A 123 10.16 7.80 9.17
C PHE A 123 8.86 7.82 8.35
N GLU A 124 8.26 6.65 8.12
CA GLU A 124 6.98 6.52 7.42
C GLU A 124 5.86 7.29 8.14
N LEU A 125 5.74 7.21 9.47
CA LEU A 125 4.78 8.02 10.22
C LEU A 125 5.05 9.53 10.10
N GLU A 126 6.26 9.97 10.41
CA GLU A 126 6.57 11.40 10.55
C GLU A 126 6.65 12.13 9.20
N ASN A 127 7.11 11.46 8.14
CA ASN A 127 7.42 12.09 6.86
C ASN A 127 6.51 11.63 5.72
N VAL A 128 5.97 10.41 5.80
CA VAL A 128 5.15 9.85 4.72
C VAL A 128 3.66 10.02 5.03
N LEU A 129 3.23 9.71 6.25
CA LEU A 129 1.81 9.65 6.65
C LEU A 129 1.30 10.90 7.37
N LYS A 130 2.18 11.67 8.02
CA LYS A 130 1.81 12.94 8.66
C LYS A 130 1.08 13.93 7.72
N PRO A 131 1.47 14.11 6.44
CA PRO A 131 0.76 15.03 5.54
C PRO A 131 -0.67 14.61 5.23
N THR A 132 -0.95 13.30 5.22
CA THR A 132 -2.29 12.74 4.95
C THR A 132 -3.26 12.94 6.11
N LEU A 133 -2.76 12.98 7.35
CA LEU A 133 -3.57 13.15 8.56
C LEU A 133 -3.99 14.60 8.86
N GLY A 134 -3.52 15.57 8.07
CA GLY A 134 -3.66 17.01 8.35
C GLY A 134 -4.61 17.78 7.43
N ALA A 135 -5.23 17.13 6.43
CA ALA A 135 -6.10 17.82 5.48
C ALA A 135 -7.41 18.30 6.14
N ASP A 136 -7.99 17.50 7.06
CA ASP A 136 -9.35 17.74 7.59
C ASP A 136 -9.46 17.69 9.13
N GLY A 137 -8.33 17.79 9.85
CA GLY A 137 -8.36 17.99 11.31
C GLY A 137 -8.61 16.73 12.15
N HIS A 138 -8.21 15.55 11.65
CA HIS A 138 -7.98 14.41 12.54
C HIS A 138 -7.08 14.84 13.71
N PRO A 139 -7.52 14.62 14.96
CA PRO A 139 -7.00 15.36 16.10
C PRO A 139 -5.50 15.10 16.22
N ALA A 140 -4.70 16.16 16.09
CA ALA A 140 -3.25 16.12 16.20
C ALA A 140 -2.76 15.40 17.48
N GLU A 141 -3.63 15.32 18.49
CA GLU A 141 -3.51 14.52 19.70
C GLU A 141 -3.35 13.01 19.41
N LEU A 142 -4.23 12.41 18.60
CA LEU A 142 -4.14 10.99 18.23
C LEU A 142 -2.83 10.69 17.48
N PHE A 143 -2.39 11.60 16.62
CA PHE A 143 -1.11 11.42 15.93
C PHE A 143 0.08 11.55 16.89
N SER A 144 0.02 12.50 17.83
CA SER A 144 1.04 12.67 18.87
C SER A 144 1.13 11.43 19.77
N GLU A 145 -0.01 10.82 20.11
CA GLU A 145 -0.07 9.55 20.83
C GLU A 145 0.55 8.40 20.03
N LEU A 146 0.29 8.32 18.72
CA LEU A 146 0.89 7.29 17.85
C LEU A 146 2.41 7.45 17.75
N LEU A 147 2.90 8.68 17.63
CA LEU A 147 4.34 8.95 17.67
C LEU A 147 4.94 8.61 19.04
N ALA A 148 4.25 8.92 20.13
CA ALA A 148 4.69 8.55 21.48
C ALA A 148 4.75 7.03 21.65
N LYS A 149 3.72 6.31 21.19
CA LYS A 149 3.69 4.83 21.14
C LYS A 149 4.88 4.30 20.35
N GLN A 150 5.12 4.82 19.15
CA GLN A 150 6.22 4.40 18.28
C GLN A 150 7.59 4.62 18.93
N ARG A 151 7.81 5.79 19.57
CA ARG A 151 9.07 6.12 20.27
C ARG A 151 9.32 5.22 21.48
N ALA A 152 8.26 4.72 22.11
CA ALA A 152 8.37 3.77 23.22
C ALA A 152 8.71 2.34 22.76
N LEU A 153 8.53 2.02 21.47
CA LEU A 153 8.91 0.73 20.90
C LEU A 153 10.44 0.66 20.75
N LYS A 154 11.10 -0.03 21.67
CA LYS A 154 12.54 -0.30 21.58
C LYS A 154 12.83 -1.18 20.35
N PRO A 155 13.85 -0.85 19.54
CA PRO A 155 14.37 -1.81 18.57
C PRO A 155 14.85 -3.06 19.34
N ARG A 156 14.42 -4.23 18.88
CA ARG A 156 14.88 -5.52 19.42
C ARG A 156 16.29 -5.84 18.94
#